data_AF-A0A3D6EXW9-F1
#
_entry.id   AF-A0A3D6EXW9-F1
#
_cell.length_a   1.000
_cell.length_b   1.000
_cell.length_c   1.000
_cell.angle_alpha   90.00
_cell.angle_beta   90.00
_cell.angle_gamma   90.00
#
_symmetry.space_group_name_H-M   'P 1'
#
loop_
_entity.id
_entity.type
_entity.pdbx_description
1 polymer ?
#
loop_
_entity_poly.entity_id
_entity_poly.type
_entity_poly.pdbx_seq_one_letter_code
_entity_poly.pdbx_strand_id
1 'polypeptide(L)'
;IQPFYNTDQEFALVRIYVPGADLKIGELVAAQWSTKTSAWMWLPRQAVVDLGTEAIVFVKERGSFVAKQVVIQSTTPDKVALTGLSSMDEIALNAQFLVDSEGLIRTSK
;
A
#
# COMPACT_ATOMS: atom_id res chain seq x y z
N ILE A 1 -9.89 9.42 -21.74
CA ILE A 1 -9.57 7.98 -21.81
C ILE A 1 -10.53 7.37 -22.82
N GLN A 2 -10.05 6.54 -23.75
CA GLN A 2 -10.96 5.88 -24.70
C GLN A 2 -11.90 4.94 -23.94
N PRO A 3 -13.22 4.93 -24.24
CA PRO A 3 -14.18 4.19 -23.43
C PRO A 3 -14.21 2.67 -23.72
N PHE A 4 -13.35 2.17 -24.59
CA PHE A 4 -13.27 0.75 -24.95
C PHE A 4 -11.83 0.31 -25.15
N TYR A 5 -11.55 -0.93 -24.76
CA TYR A 5 -10.33 -1.65 -25.13
C TYR A 5 -10.55 -2.32 -26.48
N ASN A 6 -9.60 -2.21 -27.41
CA ASN A 6 -9.63 -3.04 -28.61
C ASN A 6 -9.27 -4.47 -28.22
N THR A 7 -9.91 -5.45 -28.84
CA THR A 7 -9.85 -6.88 -28.49
C THR A 7 -8.43 -7.46 -28.46
N ASP A 8 -7.46 -6.80 -29.11
CA ASP A 8 -6.06 -7.26 -29.24
C ASP A 8 -5.04 -6.30 -28.60
N GLN A 9 -5.44 -5.47 -27.63
CA GLN A 9 -4.54 -4.51 -26.95
C GLN A 9 -4.54 -4.69 -25.43
N GLU A 10 -3.36 -4.87 -24.84
CA GLU A 10 -3.16 -4.97 -23.38
C GLU A 10 -2.95 -3.61 -22.70
N PHE A 11 -3.23 -2.50 -23.38
CA PHE A 11 -3.04 -1.15 -22.85
C PHE A 11 -4.24 -0.24 -23.12
N ALA A 12 -4.45 0.74 -22.21
CA ALA A 12 -5.45 1.78 -22.38
C ALA A 12 -4.91 2.93 -23.25
N LEU A 13 -5.74 3.41 -24.19
CA LEU A 13 -5.42 4.60 -24.98
C LEU A 13 -5.89 5.88 -24.27
N VAL A 14 -4.95 6.78 -24.01
CA VAL A 14 -5.20 8.10 -23.42
C VAL A 14 -4.86 9.18 -24.45
N ARG A 15 -5.84 10.00 -24.80
CA ARG A 15 -5.66 11.18 -25.66
C ARG A 15 -5.52 12.43 -24.80
N ILE A 16 -4.47 13.20 -25.03
CA ILE A 16 -4.19 14.47 -24.35
C ILE A 16 -4.05 15.55 -25.42
N TYR A 17 -4.73 16.68 -25.22
CA TYR A 17 -4.55 17.86 -26.07
C TYR A 17 -3.51 18.78 -25.41
N VAL A 18 -2.44 19.08 -26.13
CA VAL A 18 -1.33 19.92 -25.63
C VAL A 18 -1.27 21.21 -26.46
N PRO A 19 -2.11 22.22 -26.16
CA PRO A 19 -2.16 23.45 -26.94
C PRO A 19 -0.83 24.21 -26.83
N GLY A 20 -0.34 24.72 -27.97
CA GLY A 20 0.91 25.50 -28.02
C GLY A 20 2.19 24.67 -27.90
N ALA A 21 2.11 23.34 -27.91
CA ALA A 21 3.28 22.48 -27.99
C ALA A 21 3.81 22.39 -29.42
N ASP A 22 5.13 22.54 -29.57
CA ASP A 22 5.83 22.31 -30.84
C ASP A 22 6.25 20.83 -30.92
N LEU A 23 5.26 19.95 -31.08
CA LEU A 23 5.47 18.50 -31.21
C LEU A 23 5.30 18.07 -32.66
N LYS A 24 6.20 17.22 -33.14
CA LYS A 24 6.13 16.65 -34.49
C LYS A 24 5.42 15.30 -34.50
N ILE A 25 4.81 14.96 -35.63
CA ILE A 25 4.21 13.64 -35.83
C ILE A 25 5.32 12.58 -35.73
N GLY A 26 5.12 11.59 -34.86
CA GLY A 26 6.10 10.51 -34.62
C GLY A 26 7.11 10.80 -33.51
N GLU A 27 7.04 11.98 -32.88
CA GLU A 27 7.89 12.31 -31.73
C GLU A 27 7.49 11.49 -30.50
N LEU A 28 8.48 10.95 -29.78
CA LEU A 28 8.27 10.21 -28.55
C LEU A 28 8.01 11.16 -27.38
N VAL A 29 6.98 10.89 -26.60
CA VAL A 29 6.60 11.67 -25.42
C VAL A 29 6.52 10.80 -24.19
N ALA A 30 6.83 11.37 -23.03
CA ALA A 30 6.65 10.72 -21.73
C ALA A 30 5.52 11.42 -20.97
N ALA A 31 4.53 10.63 -20.52
CA ALA A 31 3.49 11.11 -19.64
C ALA A 31 3.80 10.69 -18.20
N GLN A 32 3.67 11.63 -17.26
CA GLN A 32 3.72 11.36 -15.83
C GLN A 32 2.41 11.89 -15.23
N TRP A 33 1.78 11.11 -14.37
CA TRP A 33 0.62 11.54 -13.59
C TRP A 33 0.82 11.17 -12.12
N SER A 34 0.25 11.99 -11.24
CA SER A 34 0.11 11.66 -9.83
C SER A 34 -1.37 11.64 -9.50
N THR A 35 -1.80 10.67 -8.71
CA THR A 35 -3.15 10.61 -8.16
C THR A 35 -3.07 10.87 -6.67
N LYS A 36 -4.07 11.57 -6.13
CA LYS A 36 -4.22 11.66 -4.68
C LYS A 36 -4.78 10.34 -4.19
N THR A 37 -3.96 9.53 -3.54
CA THR A 37 -4.46 8.38 -2.79
C THR A 37 -5.10 8.88 -1.51
N SER A 38 -6.05 8.11 -0.97
CA SER A 38 -6.54 8.34 0.39
C SER A 38 -5.36 8.42 1.37
N ALA A 39 -5.49 9.22 2.41
CA ALA A 39 -4.48 9.34 3.46
C ALA A 39 -4.45 8.06 4.31
N TRP A 40 -3.77 7.04 3.79
CA TRP A 40 -3.49 5.80 4.52
C TRP A 40 -2.17 5.92 5.26
N MET A 41 -2.06 5.16 6.35
CA MET A 41 -0.79 5.03 7.04
C MET A 41 0.09 4.05 6.27
N TRP A 42 1.32 4.47 5.97
CA TRP A 42 2.30 3.65 5.28
C TRP A 42 3.33 3.13 6.27
N LEU A 43 3.40 1.82 6.42
CA LEU A 43 4.36 1.14 7.29
C LEU A 43 5.37 0.34 6.48
N PRO A 44 6.61 0.16 6.97
CA PRO A 44 7.54 -0.82 6.41
C PRO A 44 6.90 -2.21 6.38
N ARG A 45 7.12 -2.97 5.30
CA ARG A 45 6.52 -4.31 5.14
C ARG A 45 6.80 -5.25 6.32
N GLN A 46 7.99 -5.18 6.90
CA GLN A 46 8.41 -5.98 8.07
C GLN A 46 7.64 -5.67 9.37
N ALA A 47 6.95 -4.54 9.46
CA ALA A 47 6.15 -4.17 10.63
C ALA A 47 4.75 -4.81 10.62
N VAL A 48 4.37 -5.44 9.51
CA VAL A 48 3.06 -6.08 9.32
C VAL A 48 3.26 -7.59 9.22
N VAL A 49 2.43 -8.35 9.92
CA VAL A 49 2.36 -9.81 9.79
C VAL A 49 1.05 -10.15 9.11
N ASP A 50 1.15 -10.82 7.97
CA ASP A 50 0.01 -11.38 7.24
C ASP A 50 -0.19 -12.83 7.68
N LEU A 51 -1.34 -13.13 8.28
CA LEU A 51 -1.73 -14.47 8.74
C LEU A 51 -2.59 -15.21 7.69
N GLY A 52 -2.73 -14.64 6.49
CA GLY A 52 -3.51 -15.19 5.36
C GLY A 52 -4.97 -14.76 5.39
N THR A 53 -5.64 -14.85 6.54
CA THR A 53 -7.04 -14.37 6.72
C THR A 53 -7.13 -12.96 7.27
N GLU A 54 -6.09 -12.51 7.97
CA GLU A 54 -6.01 -11.21 8.61
C GLU A 54 -4.58 -10.70 8.65
N ALA A 55 -4.43 -9.38 8.76
CA ALA A 55 -3.13 -8.74 8.95
C ALA A 55 -3.09 -8.11 10.35
N ILE A 56 -1.94 -8.23 11.02
CA ILE A 56 -1.73 -7.65 12.35
C ILE A 56 -0.47 -6.78 12.38
N VAL A 57 -0.48 -5.80 13.28
CA VAL A 57 0.68 -4.98 13.66
C VAL A 57 0.80 -5.05 15.18
N PHE A 58 2.02 -5.12 15.69
CA PHE A 58 2.27 -5.04 17.12
C PHE A 58 2.38 -3.60 17.58
N VAL A 59 1.43 -3.17 18.40
CA VAL A 59 1.40 -1.84 19.01
C VAL A 59 1.96 -1.95 20.43
N LYS A 60 2.81 -1.00 20.81
CA LYS A 60 3.38 -0.91 22.15
C LYS A 60 2.39 -0.24 23.09
N GLU A 61 1.86 -0.99 24.03
CA GLU A 61 0.94 -0.53 25.04
C GLU A 61 1.53 -0.81 26.43
N ARG A 62 1.71 0.24 27.25
CA ARG A 62 2.16 0.14 28.65
C ARG A 62 3.43 -0.72 28.85
N GLY A 63 4.34 -0.72 27.87
CA GLY A 63 5.61 -1.45 27.93
C GLY A 63 5.59 -2.86 27.34
N SER A 64 4.45 -3.33 26.81
CA SER A 64 4.33 -4.62 26.14
C SER A 64 3.83 -4.43 24.70
N PHE A 65 4.12 -5.38 23.82
CA PHE A 65 3.60 -5.39 22.46
C PHE A 65 2.31 -6.20 22.39
N VAL A 66 1.26 -5.60 21.84
CA VAL A 66 -0.06 -6.21 21.67
C VAL A 66 -0.36 -6.30 20.18
N ALA A 67 -0.79 -7.47 19.71
CA ALA A 67 -1.21 -7.66 18.33
C ALA A 67 -2.54 -6.95 18.08
N LYS A 68 -2.56 -6.07 17.08
CA LYS A 68 -3.74 -5.32 16.65
C LYS A 68 -4.03 -5.60 15.19
N GLN A 69 -5.26 -6.00 14.90
CA GLN A 69 -5.71 -6.26 13.54
C GLN A 69 -5.74 -4.95 12.73
N VAL A 70 -5.30 -5.03 11.47
CA VAL A 70 -5.30 -3.92 10.51
C VAL A 70 -5.86 -4.36 9.17
N VAL A 71 -6.33 -3.41 8.37
CA VAL A 71 -6.83 -3.67 7.02
C VAL A 71 -5.83 -3.11 6.00
N ILE A 72 -5.27 -4.00 5.19
CA ILE A 72 -4.36 -3.63 4.10
C ILE A 72 -5.17 -3.01 2.96
N GLN A 73 -4.75 -1.83 2.51
CA GLN A 73 -5.37 -1.08 1.41
C GLN A 73 -4.55 -1.15 0.13
N SER A 74 -3.22 -1.11 0.26
CA SER A 74 -2.29 -1.18 -0.86
C SER A 74 -0.93 -1.70 -0.41
N THR A 75 -0.16 -2.26 -1.32
CA THR A 75 1.20 -2.75 -1.04
C THR A 75 2.15 -2.28 -2.13
N THR A 76 3.37 -1.92 -1.70
CA THR A 76 4.54 -1.74 -2.55
C THR A 76 5.57 -2.81 -2.16
N PRO A 77 6.71 -2.92 -2.88
CA PRO A 77 7.76 -3.85 -2.49
C PRO A 77 8.29 -3.61 -1.05
N ASP A 78 8.34 -2.36 -0.60
CA ASP A 78 8.95 -1.94 0.67
C ASP A 78 7.93 -1.58 1.76
N LYS A 79 6.70 -1.20 1.39
CA LYS A 79 5.71 -0.65 2.33
C LYS A 79 4.32 -1.23 2.12
N VAL A 80 3.50 -1.08 3.16
CA VAL A 80 2.09 -1.47 3.18
C VAL A 80 1.28 -0.26 3.63
N ALA A 81 0.29 0.12 2.84
CA ALA A 81 -0.71 1.12 3.20
C ALA A 81 -1.86 0.41 3.92
N LEU A 82 -2.28 0.93 5.07
CA LEU A 82 -3.30 0.29 5.89
C LEU A 82 -4.16 1.28 6.68
N THR A 83 -5.25 0.74 7.23
CA THR A 83 -6.16 1.40 8.17
C THR A 83 -6.30 0.57 9.44
N GLY A 84 -6.75 1.20 10.53
CA GLY A 84 -6.92 0.56 11.84
C GLY A 84 -5.89 0.99 12.89
N LEU A 85 -5.00 1.93 12.56
CA LEU A 85 -4.01 2.51 13.48
C LEU A 85 -4.21 4.01 13.66
N SER A 86 -3.84 4.50 14.84
CA SER A 86 -3.70 5.92 15.14
C SER A 86 -2.29 6.39 14.78
N SER A 87 -2.14 7.64 14.33
CA SER A 87 -0.81 8.24 14.09
C SER A 87 0.06 8.38 15.35
N MET A 88 -0.53 8.20 16.53
CA MET A 88 0.16 8.20 17.81
C MET A 88 0.58 6.79 18.27
N ASP A 89 0.18 5.73 17.57
CA ASP A 89 0.51 4.36 17.95
C ASP A 89 2.02 4.12 17.75
N GLU A 90 2.73 3.73 18.81
CA GLU A 90 4.09 3.20 18.72
C GLU A 90 4.02 1.74 18.27
N ILE A 91 4.75 1.35 17.23
CA ILE A 91 4.69 -0.01 16.67
C ILE A 91 6.06 -0.70 16.65
N ALA A 92 6.05 -2.03 16.60
CA ALA A 92 7.26 -2.79 16.32
C ALA A 92 7.69 -2.61 14.86
N LEU A 93 8.95 -2.21 14.63
CA LEU A 93 9.49 -2.07 13.27
C LEU A 93 9.61 -3.43 12.56
N ASN A 94 9.92 -4.49 13.30
CA ASN A 94 9.97 -5.86 12.80
C ASN A 94 9.04 -6.74 13.63
N ALA A 95 7.86 -7.00 13.08
CA ALA A 95 6.81 -7.77 13.73
C ALA A 95 7.06 -9.29 13.62
N GLN A 96 7.80 -9.76 12.61
CA GLN A 96 8.11 -11.18 12.45
C GLN A 96 8.99 -11.71 13.59
N PHE A 97 9.89 -10.87 14.11
CA PHE A 97 10.72 -11.22 15.27
C PHE A 97 9.89 -11.53 16.52
N LEU A 98 8.80 -10.79 16.74
CA LEU A 98 7.91 -10.99 17.90
C LEU A 98 7.09 -12.28 17.76
N VAL A 99 6.67 -12.63 16.54
CA VAL A 99 5.96 -13.90 16.28
C VAL A 99 6.85 -15.10 16.56
N ASP A 100 8.12 -15.05 16.14
CA ASP A 100 9.10 -16.13 16.36
C ASP A 100 9.51 -16.26 17.84
N SER A 101 9.51 -15.15 18.57
CA SER A 101 9.95 -15.11 19.97
C SER A 101 8.86 -15.50 21.00
N GLU A 102 7.57 -15.31 20.69
CA GLU A 102 6.49 -15.46 21.67
C GLU A 102 5.56 -16.68 21.45
N GLY A 103 5.69 -17.43 20.35
CA GLY A 103 4.91 -18.65 20.13
C GLY A 103 3.40 -18.41 20.03
N LEU A 104 2.89 -18.27 18.81
CA LEU A 104 1.45 -18.29 18.46
C LEU A 104 0.58 -17.23 19.18
N ILE A 105 0.49 -16.06 18.54
CA ILE A 105 -0.51 -15.02 18.87
C ILE A 105 -1.92 -15.63 18.76
N ARG A 106 -2.66 -15.62 19.87
CA ARG A 106 -4.11 -15.84 19.87
C ARG A 106 -4.81 -14.50 19.58
N THR A 107 -5.34 -14.31 18.37
CA THR A 107 -6.31 -13.24 18.12
C THR A 107 -7.62 -13.63 18.79
N SER A 108 -8.01 -12.91 19.85
CA SER A 108 -9.25 -13.22 20.57
C SER A 108 -10.47 -12.77 19.78
N LYS A 109 -11.32 -13.77 19.47
CA LYS A 109 -12.71 -13.78 18.99
C LYS A 109 -13.41 -12.45 18.67
#